data_AF-S3BII0-F1
#
_entry.id   AF-S3BII0-F1
#
_cell.length_a   1.000
_cell.length_b   1.000
_cell.length_c   1.000
_cell.angle_alpha   90.00
_cell.angle_beta   90.00
_cell.angle_gamma   90.00
#
_symmetry.space_group_name_H-M   'P 1'
#
loop_
_entity.id
_entity.type
_entity.pdbx_description
1 polymer ?
#
loop_
_entity_poly.entity_id
_entity_poly.type
_entity_poly.pdbx_seq_one_letter_code
_entity_poly.pdbx_strand_id
1 'polypeptide(L)'
;MSPSRPKLYNPKLVCACALLFTPIFGALLQARNWEEMGIPENARASRVWVRSTVWLIVVYLVLQALFRNEEIANWLGPYFLIVLWGSWMLTNGWRQLAFVNQTYGKNYDSLPIGRPMILGAAGWLFYGLISFTMALGLSLAGIEPLNQSAPENGVVIRIPEGSDKPVIEPLPAPDDKNATTAPEHQDTTSPAATPAPAADTTNPSHS
;
A
#
# COMPACT_ATOMS: atom_id res chain seq x y z
N MET A 1 -25.23 47.71 -22.95
CA MET A 1 -24.07 46.79 -22.78
C MET A 1 -24.56 45.38 -23.02
N SER A 2 -24.11 44.72 -24.08
CA SER A 2 -24.36 43.30 -24.26
C SER A 2 -23.72 42.55 -23.09
N PRO A 3 -24.40 41.60 -22.42
CA PRO A 3 -23.81 40.87 -21.32
C PRO A 3 -22.51 40.20 -21.79
N SER A 4 -21.39 40.55 -21.17
CA SER A 4 -20.10 39.93 -21.45
C SER A 4 -20.19 38.45 -21.15
N ARG A 5 -19.77 37.60 -22.09
CA ARG A 5 -19.77 36.15 -21.91
C ARG A 5 -18.87 35.77 -20.72
N PRO A 6 -19.31 34.86 -19.85
CA PRO A 6 -18.47 34.43 -18.74
C PRO A 6 -17.23 33.72 -19.28
N LYS A 7 -16.08 34.03 -18.68
CA LYS A 7 -14.80 33.40 -19.00
C LYS A 7 -14.65 32.18 -18.11
N LEU A 8 -14.67 30.98 -18.69
CA LEU A 8 -14.70 29.73 -17.91
C LEU A 8 -13.61 28.78 -18.38
N TYR A 9 -12.98 28.09 -17.44
CA TYR A 9 -12.21 26.88 -17.77
C TYR A 9 -13.17 25.80 -18.26
N ASN A 10 -12.82 25.09 -19.34
CA ASN A 10 -13.65 24.03 -19.87
C ASN A 10 -13.95 22.96 -18.80
N PRO A 11 -15.22 22.76 -18.39
CA PRO A 11 -15.56 21.88 -17.27
C PRO A 11 -15.13 20.42 -17.49
N LYS A 12 -15.10 19.95 -18.74
CA LYS A 12 -14.63 18.60 -19.07
C LYS A 12 -13.14 18.47 -18.80
N LEU A 13 -12.36 19.48 -19.20
CA LEU A 13 -10.92 19.51 -18.90
C LEU A 13 -10.68 19.64 -17.40
N VAL A 14 -11.45 20.46 -16.69
CA VAL A 14 -11.35 20.57 -15.22
C VAL A 14 -11.54 19.20 -14.55
N CYS A 15 -12.53 18.41 -14.98
CA CYS A 15 -12.77 17.07 -14.43
C CYS A 15 -11.63 16.09 -14.76
N ALA A 16 -11.14 16.08 -16.01
CA ALA A 16 -10.01 15.25 -16.42
C ALA A 16 -8.73 15.61 -15.63
N CYS A 17 -8.50 16.90 -15.41
CA CYS A 17 -7.36 17.39 -14.65
C CYS A 17 -7.50 17.10 -13.15
N ALA A 18 -8.72 17.10 -12.62
CA ALA A 18 -8.98 16.68 -11.24
C ALA A 18 -8.62 15.21 -11.00
N LEU A 19 -8.78 14.36 -12.03
CA LEU A 19 -8.35 12.97 -11.98
C LEU A 19 -6.82 12.85 -12.07
N LEU A 20 -6.19 13.61 -12.96
CA LEU A 20 -4.74 13.57 -13.17
C LEU A 20 -3.91 14.15 -12.01
N PHE A 21 -4.39 15.23 -11.41
CA PHE A 21 -3.71 15.90 -10.29
C PHE A 21 -4.33 15.48 -8.98
N THR A 22 -5.40 16.17 -8.59
CA THR A 22 -6.17 15.87 -7.39
C THR A 22 -7.54 16.53 -7.47
N PRO A 23 -8.52 16.07 -6.67
CA PRO A 23 -9.79 16.78 -6.49
C PRO A 23 -9.62 18.22 -5.97
N ILE A 24 -8.53 18.54 -5.26
CA ILE A 24 -8.20 19.91 -4.84
C ILE A 24 -8.02 20.81 -6.06
N PHE A 25 -7.26 20.36 -7.05
CA PHE A 25 -7.03 21.09 -8.29
C PHE A 25 -8.35 21.36 -9.02
N GLY A 26 -9.19 20.33 -9.15
CA GLY A 26 -10.52 20.44 -9.75
C GLY A 26 -11.40 21.45 -9.03
N ALA A 27 -11.50 21.34 -7.70
CA ALA A 27 -12.33 22.20 -6.87
C ALA A 27 -11.89 23.68 -6.92
N LEU A 28 -10.60 23.97 -7.01
CA LEU A 28 -10.09 25.34 -7.17
C LEU A 28 -10.51 25.94 -8.51
N LEU A 29 -10.39 25.20 -9.61
CA LEU A 29 -10.84 25.67 -10.92
C LEU A 29 -12.37 25.80 -11.00
N GLN A 30 -13.10 24.89 -10.36
CA GLN A 30 -14.55 25.01 -10.20
C GLN A 30 -14.94 26.29 -9.46
N ALA A 31 -14.26 26.60 -8.34
CA ALA A 31 -14.54 27.81 -7.57
C ALA A 31 -14.38 29.08 -8.42
N ARG A 32 -13.34 29.15 -9.25
CA ARG A 32 -13.12 30.27 -10.18
C ARG A 32 -14.22 30.37 -11.23
N ASN A 33 -14.62 29.25 -11.81
CA ASN A 33 -15.70 29.23 -12.78
C ASN A 33 -17.03 29.69 -12.15
N TRP A 34 -17.33 29.29 -10.92
CA TRP A 34 -18.52 29.74 -10.20
C TRP A 34 -18.49 31.24 -9.87
N GLU A 35 -17.31 31.80 -9.57
CA GLU A 35 -17.14 33.24 -9.37
C GLU A 35 -17.38 34.03 -10.65
N GLU A 36 -16.85 33.58 -11.79
CA GLU A 36 -17.05 34.21 -13.10
C GLU A 36 -18.52 34.12 -13.57
N MET A 37 -19.27 33.10 -13.13
CA MET A 37 -20.71 33.00 -13.37
C MET A 37 -21.56 33.82 -12.39
N GLY A 38 -20.95 34.46 -11.37
CA GLY A 38 -21.67 35.24 -10.37
C GLY A 38 -22.45 34.41 -9.35
N ILE A 39 -22.07 33.14 -9.12
CA ILE A 39 -22.73 32.21 -8.19
C ILE A 39 -21.79 31.89 -7.01
N PRO A 40 -21.61 32.82 -6.06
CA PRO A 40 -20.59 32.71 -5.01
C PRO A 40 -20.87 31.61 -3.99
N GLU A 41 -22.12 31.16 -3.85
CA GLU A 41 -22.49 30.04 -2.98
C GLU A 41 -21.80 28.75 -3.43
N ASN A 42 -21.89 28.41 -4.73
CA ASN A 42 -21.24 27.23 -5.28
C ASN A 42 -19.71 27.35 -5.27
N ALA A 43 -19.18 28.57 -5.39
CA ALA A 43 -17.75 28.82 -5.23
C ALA A 43 -17.27 28.54 -3.79
N ARG A 44 -18.09 28.92 -2.78
CA ARG A 44 -17.82 28.59 -1.38
C ARG A 44 -17.86 27.09 -1.13
N ALA A 45 -18.86 26.37 -1.67
CA ALA A 45 -18.93 24.91 -1.58
C ALA A 45 -17.67 24.26 -2.16
N SER A 46 -17.22 24.72 -3.32
CA SER A 46 -15.97 24.24 -3.94
C SER A 46 -14.75 24.48 -3.04
N ARG A 47 -14.65 25.66 -2.39
CA ARG A 47 -13.57 25.96 -1.43
C ARG A 47 -13.67 25.14 -0.14
N VAL A 48 -14.87 24.84 0.35
CA VAL A 48 -15.05 23.93 1.50
C VAL A 48 -14.55 22.54 1.13
N TRP A 49 -14.76 22.12 -0.13
CA TRP A 49 -14.26 20.83 -0.58
C TRP A 49 -12.72 20.78 -0.62
N VAL A 50 -12.06 21.87 -1.03
CA VAL A 50 -10.59 21.97 -0.92
C VAL A 50 -10.14 21.76 0.52
N ARG A 51 -10.74 22.47 1.49
CA ARG A 51 -10.38 22.36 2.91
C ARG A 51 -10.61 20.96 3.46
N SER A 52 -11.74 20.35 3.14
CA SER A 52 -12.06 19.00 3.64
C SER A 52 -11.16 17.95 3.01
N THR A 53 -10.75 18.12 1.74
CA THR A 53 -9.78 17.23 1.09
C THR A 53 -8.40 17.34 1.73
N VAL A 54 -7.93 18.57 2.01
CA VAL A 54 -6.66 18.78 2.73
C VAL A 54 -6.71 18.11 4.11
N TRP A 55 -7.81 18.26 4.84
CA TRP A 55 -8.00 17.59 6.13
C TRP A 55 -7.99 16.06 6.00
N LEU A 56 -8.68 15.50 5.00
CA LEU A 56 -8.67 14.06 4.73
C LEU A 56 -7.28 13.54 4.37
N ILE A 57 -6.47 14.31 3.63
CA ILE A 57 -5.08 13.96 3.34
C ILE A 57 -4.26 13.90 4.62
N VAL A 58 -4.43 14.86 5.54
CA VAL A 58 -3.74 14.84 6.85
C VAL A 58 -4.14 13.59 7.64
N VAL A 59 -5.44 13.28 7.71
CA VAL A 59 -5.94 12.05 8.37
C VAL A 59 -5.36 10.80 7.71
N TYR A 60 -5.33 10.75 6.37
CA TYR A 60 -4.73 9.65 5.61
C TYR A 60 -3.25 9.46 5.96
N LEU A 61 -2.46 10.54 6.04
CA LEU A 61 -1.04 10.47 6.43
C LEU A 61 -0.85 9.95 7.86
N VAL A 62 -1.72 10.35 8.79
CA VAL A 62 -1.70 9.84 10.17
C VAL A 62 -2.03 8.35 10.20
N LEU A 63 -3.05 7.91 9.47
CA LEU A 63 -3.42 6.48 9.39
C LEU A 63 -2.29 5.65 8.77
N GLN A 64 -1.65 6.14 7.71
CA GLN A 64 -0.46 5.53 7.10
C GLN A 64 0.68 5.37 8.11
N ALA A 65 0.92 6.36 8.96
CA ALA A 65 1.95 6.30 9.99
C ALA A 65 1.63 5.27 11.08
N LEU A 66 0.36 5.15 11.49
CA LEU A 66 -0.09 4.26 12.55
C LEU A 66 -0.20 2.79 12.10
N PHE A 67 -0.64 2.54 10.85
CA PHE A 67 -0.93 1.20 10.33
C PHE A 67 0.10 0.71 9.30
N ARG A 68 1.36 1.15 9.40
CA ARG A 68 2.43 0.88 8.42
C ARG A 68 2.63 -0.60 8.09
N ASN A 69 2.34 -1.51 9.02
CA ASN A 69 2.68 -2.93 8.90
C ASN A 69 1.53 -3.82 8.38
N GLU A 70 0.38 -3.23 8.05
CA GLU A 70 -0.79 -3.98 7.56
C GLU A 70 -0.81 -4.04 6.03
N GLU A 71 -1.13 -5.19 5.44
CA GLU A 71 -1.25 -5.35 3.98
C GLU A 71 -2.28 -4.38 3.37
N ILE A 72 -3.28 -3.98 4.16
CA ILE A 72 -4.29 -2.99 3.79
C ILE A 72 -3.66 -1.63 3.48
N ALA A 73 -2.55 -1.26 4.13
CA ALA A 73 -1.88 0.03 3.92
C ALA A 73 -1.31 0.18 2.50
N ASN A 74 -0.92 -0.93 1.85
CA ASN A 74 -0.39 -0.92 0.48
C ASN A 74 -1.47 -0.56 -0.55
N TRP A 75 -2.71 -0.98 -0.30
CA TRP A 75 -3.83 -0.69 -1.18
C TRP A 75 -4.52 0.64 -0.85
N LEU A 76 -4.45 1.08 0.41
CA LEU A 76 -5.16 2.27 0.89
C LEU A 76 -4.89 3.53 0.07
N GLY A 77 -3.68 3.70 -0.48
CA GLY A 77 -3.31 4.87 -1.30
C GLY A 77 -4.12 5.04 -2.59
N PRO A 78 -4.01 4.14 -3.58
CA PRO A 78 -4.78 4.24 -4.82
C PRO A 78 -6.30 4.21 -4.59
N TYR A 79 -6.79 3.39 -3.65
CA TYR A 79 -8.22 3.37 -3.31
C TYR A 79 -8.69 4.71 -2.75
N PHE A 80 -7.93 5.33 -1.84
CA PHE A 80 -8.25 6.63 -1.29
C PHE A 80 -8.37 7.70 -2.39
N LEU A 81 -7.45 7.72 -3.36
CA LEU A 81 -7.50 8.68 -4.46
C LEU A 81 -8.74 8.51 -5.35
N ILE A 82 -9.08 7.27 -5.72
CA ILE A 82 -10.25 6.98 -6.55
C ILE A 82 -11.55 7.33 -5.82
N VAL A 83 -11.68 6.94 -4.55
CA VAL A 83 -12.85 7.24 -3.73
C VAL A 83 -13.00 8.74 -3.52
N LEU A 84 -11.90 9.42 -3.23
CA LEU A 84 -11.89 10.88 -3.05
C LEU A 84 -12.29 11.59 -4.35
N TRP A 85 -11.78 11.17 -5.50
CA TRP A 85 -12.17 11.70 -6.80
C TRP A 85 -13.64 11.42 -7.12
N GLY A 86 -14.10 10.19 -6.92
CA GLY A 86 -15.50 9.80 -7.15
C GLY A 86 -16.47 10.58 -6.27
N SER A 87 -16.17 10.71 -4.99
CA SER A 87 -16.94 11.52 -4.04
C SER A 87 -17.01 12.99 -4.47
N TRP A 88 -15.89 13.55 -4.93
CA TRP A 88 -15.86 14.90 -5.46
C TRP A 88 -16.69 15.07 -6.74
N MET A 89 -16.59 14.12 -7.66
CA MET A 89 -17.32 14.14 -8.93
C MET A 89 -18.83 14.07 -8.70
N LEU A 90 -19.28 13.19 -7.81
CA LEU A 90 -20.71 13.01 -7.48
C LEU A 90 -21.32 14.23 -6.77
N THR A 91 -20.56 14.90 -5.91
CA THR A 91 -21.08 16.01 -5.10
C THR A 91 -20.96 17.38 -5.79
N ASN A 92 -19.86 17.67 -6.49
CA ASN A 92 -19.55 19.00 -7.01
C ASN A 92 -19.17 19.01 -8.50
N GLY A 93 -18.34 18.07 -8.94
CA GLY A 93 -17.83 18.03 -10.31
C GLY A 93 -18.95 17.95 -11.35
N TRP A 94 -19.90 17.02 -11.13
CA TRP A 94 -21.05 16.81 -12.02
C TRP A 94 -21.99 18.01 -12.06
N ARG A 95 -22.21 18.68 -10.91
CA ARG A 95 -23.12 19.82 -10.80
C ARG A 95 -22.70 20.97 -11.72
N GLN A 96 -21.41 21.30 -11.76
CA GLN A 96 -20.94 22.36 -12.66
C GLN A 96 -20.92 21.93 -14.12
N LEU A 97 -20.53 20.68 -14.41
CA LEU A 97 -20.56 20.16 -15.77
C LEU A 97 -21.97 20.21 -16.36
N ALA A 98 -22.96 19.75 -15.59
CA ALA A 98 -24.37 19.81 -15.96
C ALA A 98 -24.87 21.25 -16.11
N PHE A 99 -24.57 22.12 -15.14
CA PHE A 99 -24.99 23.52 -15.17
C PHE A 99 -24.45 24.27 -16.39
N VAL A 100 -23.14 24.19 -16.65
CA VAL A 100 -22.54 24.88 -17.80
C VAL A 100 -23.09 24.33 -19.12
N ASN A 101 -23.28 23.02 -19.22
CA ASN A 101 -23.84 22.40 -20.43
C ASN A 101 -25.30 22.80 -20.69
N GLN A 102 -26.11 22.94 -19.64
CA GLN A 102 -27.52 23.34 -19.73
C GLN A 102 -27.70 24.85 -19.96
N THR A 103 -26.91 25.69 -19.27
CA THR A 103 -27.08 27.15 -19.31
C THR A 103 -26.35 27.80 -20.48
N TYR A 104 -25.11 27.38 -20.75
CA TYR A 104 -24.24 28.02 -21.73
C TYR A 104 -23.96 27.12 -22.93
N GLY A 105 -23.95 25.79 -22.75
CA GLY A 105 -23.54 24.85 -23.80
C GLY A 105 -22.10 25.14 -24.25
N LYS A 106 -21.95 25.68 -25.48
CA LYS A 106 -20.66 26.17 -26.02
C LYS A 106 -20.53 27.70 -26.02
N ASN A 107 -21.55 28.43 -25.56
CA ASN A 107 -21.61 29.89 -25.57
C ASN A 107 -20.95 30.52 -24.33
N TYR A 108 -19.65 30.26 -24.15
CA TYR A 108 -18.80 30.88 -23.14
C TYR A 108 -17.39 31.07 -23.68
N ASP A 109 -16.63 32.01 -23.11
CA ASP A 109 -15.25 32.22 -23.53
C ASP A 109 -14.34 31.25 -22.75
N SER A 110 -13.75 30.29 -23.46
CA SER A 110 -12.92 29.27 -22.83
C SER A 110 -11.56 29.83 -22.40
N LEU A 111 -11.28 29.80 -21.10
CA LEU A 111 -9.96 30.13 -20.56
C LEU A 111 -8.93 29.03 -20.87
N PRO A 112 -7.67 29.39 -21.17
CA PRO A 112 -6.61 28.42 -21.39
C PRO A 112 -6.25 27.70 -20.09
N ILE A 113 -6.27 26.36 -20.10
CA ILE A 113 -5.95 25.54 -18.92
C ILE A 113 -4.44 25.36 -18.69
N GLY A 114 -3.59 25.84 -19.61
CA GLY A 114 -2.14 25.65 -19.55
C GLY A 114 -1.48 26.21 -18.28
N ARG A 115 -1.90 27.40 -17.82
CA ARG A 115 -1.37 27.99 -16.58
C ARG A 115 -1.67 27.10 -15.35
N PRO A 116 -2.92 26.68 -15.11
CA PRO A 116 -3.22 25.67 -14.11
C PRO A 116 -2.43 24.36 -14.28
N MET A 117 -2.27 23.84 -15.49
CA MET A 117 -1.49 22.61 -15.75
C MET A 117 -0.04 22.71 -15.26
N ILE A 118 0.62 23.85 -15.48
CA ILE A 118 2.00 24.05 -15.00
C ILE A 118 2.06 23.96 -13.47
N LEU A 119 1.08 24.53 -12.76
CA LEU A 119 1.01 24.43 -11.29
C LEU A 119 0.79 22.99 -10.83
N GLY A 120 -0.09 22.25 -11.51
CA GLY A 120 -0.30 20.83 -11.22
C GLY A 120 0.98 20.02 -11.44
N ALA A 121 1.66 20.23 -12.56
CA ALA A 121 2.92 19.55 -12.90
C ALA A 121 4.04 19.90 -11.90
N ALA A 122 4.15 21.17 -11.51
CA ALA A 122 5.09 21.61 -10.48
C ALA A 122 4.80 20.93 -9.12
N GLY A 123 3.53 20.73 -8.78
CA GLY A 123 3.13 19.97 -7.58
C GLY A 123 3.62 18.52 -7.61
N TRP A 124 3.47 17.82 -8.74
CA TRP A 124 4.01 16.46 -8.92
C TRP A 124 5.53 16.42 -8.84
N LEU A 125 6.22 17.38 -9.46
CA LEU A 125 7.68 17.47 -9.39
C LEU A 125 8.15 17.68 -7.95
N PHE A 126 7.49 18.56 -7.21
CA PHE A 126 7.81 18.83 -5.81
C PHE A 126 7.56 17.60 -4.92
N TYR A 127 6.43 16.91 -5.11
CA TYR A 127 6.16 15.65 -4.44
C TYR A 127 7.22 14.58 -4.74
N GLY A 128 7.60 14.44 -6.02
CA GLY A 128 8.65 13.51 -6.45
C GLY A 128 10.01 13.84 -5.80
N LEU A 129 10.37 15.13 -5.74
CA LEU A 129 11.61 15.58 -5.11
C LEU A 129 11.64 15.29 -3.61
N ILE A 130 10.54 15.55 -2.88
CA ILE A 130 10.43 15.21 -1.46
C ILE A 130 10.53 13.71 -1.26
N SER A 131 9.78 12.93 -2.04
CA SER A 131 9.76 11.47 -1.93
C SER A 131 11.15 10.88 -2.19
N PHE A 132 11.84 11.36 -3.23
CA PHE A 132 13.22 10.97 -3.53
C PHE A 132 14.19 11.36 -2.42
N THR A 133 14.09 12.59 -1.90
CA THR A 133 14.95 13.06 -0.80
C THR A 133 14.73 12.24 0.46
N MET A 134 13.48 11.88 0.79
CA MET A 134 13.15 11.06 1.94
C MET A 134 13.65 9.62 1.77
N ALA A 135 13.48 9.04 0.59
CA ALA A 135 14.02 7.71 0.26
C ALA A 135 15.54 7.69 0.39
N LEU A 136 16.23 8.68 -0.19
CA LEU A 136 17.68 8.79 -0.11
C LEU A 136 18.16 9.03 1.33
N GLY A 137 17.44 9.85 2.11
CA GLY A 137 17.72 10.05 3.53
C GLY A 137 17.58 8.76 4.36
N LEU A 138 16.55 7.97 4.10
CA LEU A 138 16.35 6.65 4.73
C LEU A 138 17.46 5.66 4.33
N SER A 139 17.80 5.60 3.04
CA SER A 139 18.91 4.76 2.54
C SER A 139 20.26 5.13 3.16
N LEU A 140 20.58 6.43 3.26
CA LEU A 140 21.83 6.88 3.87
C LEU A 140 21.86 6.69 5.39
N ALA A 141 20.70 6.71 6.06
CA ALA A 141 20.59 6.46 7.49
C ALA A 141 20.72 4.97 7.87
N GLY A 142 20.90 4.07 6.89
CA GLY A 142 20.97 2.63 7.15
C GLY A 142 19.65 2.02 7.62
N ILE A 143 18.54 2.73 7.44
CA ILE A 143 17.19 2.18 7.66
C ILE A 143 16.82 1.51 6.34
N GLU A 144 17.36 0.30 6.11
CA GLU A 144 16.89 -0.54 5.01
C GLU A 144 15.36 -0.69 5.11
N PRO A 145 14.62 -0.67 3.99
CA PRO A 145 13.23 -1.04 4.04
C PRO A 145 13.17 -2.45 4.61
N LEU A 146 12.46 -2.63 5.73
CA LEU A 146 12.25 -3.91 6.43
C LEU A 146 11.50 -4.98 5.59
N ASN A 147 11.44 -4.80 4.28
CA ASN A 147 11.03 -5.81 3.32
C ASN A 147 12.25 -6.53 2.75
N GLN A 148 13.14 -6.96 3.64
CA GLN A 148 14.14 -7.95 3.31
C GLN A 148 13.49 -9.28 3.67
N SER A 149 12.77 -9.85 2.70
CA SER A 149 12.36 -11.25 2.76
C SER A 149 13.60 -12.04 3.19
N ALA A 150 13.48 -12.82 4.27
CA ALA A 150 14.57 -13.65 4.75
C ALA A 150 15.17 -14.40 3.54
N PRO A 151 16.50 -14.49 3.42
CA PRO A 151 17.09 -15.23 2.30
C PRO A 151 16.49 -16.64 2.30
N GLU A 152 15.84 -17.02 1.19
CA GLU A 152 15.26 -18.37 1.00
C GLU A 152 16.31 -19.48 1.23
N ASN A 153 17.59 -19.12 1.17
CA ASN A 153 18.74 -20.01 1.28
C ASN A 153 19.56 -19.71 2.54
N GLY A 154 18.90 -19.43 3.68
CA GLY A 154 19.58 -19.43 4.97
C GLY A 154 20.19 -20.81 5.23
N VAL A 155 21.30 -20.84 5.97
CA VAL A 155 21.94 -22.09 6.41
C VAL A 155 22.13 -21.97 7.91
N VAL A 156 21.61 -22.94 8.66
CA VAL A 156 21.86 -23.08 10.10
C VAL A 156 23.16 -23.86 10.27
N ILE A 157 24.17 -23.19 10.80
CA ILE A 157 25.41 -23.86 11.21
C ILE A 157 25.24 -24.26 12.68
N ARG A 158 25.04 -25.55 12.95
CA ARG A 158 25.04 -26.09 14.32
C ARG A 158 26.41 -26.66 14.62
N ILE A 159 26.96 -26.33 15.78
CA ILE A 159 28.14 -26.99 16.35
C ILE A 159 27.61 -27.84 17.50
N PRO A 160 27.48 -29.17 17.35
CA PRO A 160 27.06 -30.04 18.44
C PRO A 160 28.07 -29.98 19.59
N GLU A 161 27.59 -29.86 20.84
CA GLU A 161 28.46 -29.95 22.00
C GLU A 161 29.26 -31.27 21.97
N GLY A 162 30.59 -31.17 21.93
CA GLY A 162 31.51 -32.31 21.87
C GLY A 162 32.06 -32.65 20.49
N SER A 163 31.82 -31.85 19.45
CA SER A 163 32.42 -32.07 18.12
C SER A 163 33.02 -30.80 17.50
N ASP A 164 34.24 -30.91 16.98
CA ASP A 164 35.00 -29.81 16.33
C ASP A 164 34.59 -29.56 14.86
N LYS A 165 33.51 -30.20 14.37
CA LYS A 165 33.09 -30.11 12.97
C LYS A 165 31.74 -29.41 12.84
N PRO A 166 31.65 -28.27 12.13
CA PRO A 166 30.38 -27.58 11.91
C PRO A 166 29.47 -28.42 10.99
N VAL A 167 28.21 -28.60 11.42
CA VAL A 167 27.16 -29.23 10.61
C VAL A 167 26.34 -28.12 9.94
N ILE A 168 26.20 -28.23 8.62
CA ILE A 168 25.60 -27.23 7.75
C ILE A 168 24.22 -27.74 7.33
N GLU A 169 23.15 -27.20 7.92
CA GLU A 169 21.76 -27.58 7.58
C GLU A 169 21.06 -26.43 6.82
N PRO A 170 20.30 -26.71 5.75
CA PRO A 170 19.44 -25.71 5.12
C PRO A 170 18.39 -25.19 6.11
N LEU A 171 18.10 -23.88 6.06
CA LEU A 171 17.05 -23.26 6.86
C LEU A 171 15.70 -23.94 6.53
N PRO A 172 14.95 -24.47 7.52
CA PRO A 172 13.64 -25.03 7.25
C PRO A 172 12.68 -23.92 6.79
N ALA A 173 11.86 -24.24 5.78
CA ALA A 173 10.91 -23.31 5.20
C ALA A 173 9.81 -22.92 6.22
N PRO A 174 9.19 -21.73 6.10
CA PRO A 174 8.30 -21.19 7.13
C PRO A 174 7.00 -21.99 7.38
N ASP A 175 6.66 -22.93 6.50
CA ASP A 175 5.37 -23.64 6.51
C ASP A 175 5.43 -25.11 6.97
N ASP A 176 6.53 -25.57 7.55
CA ASP A 176 6.57 -26.91 8.18
C ASP A 176 5.98 -26.89 9.59
N LYS A 177 4.67 -26.64 9.70
CA LYS A 177 3.86 -26.84 10.92
C LYS A 177 3.68 -28.32 11.29
N ASN A 178 4.65 -29.19 11.00
CA ASN A 178 4.57 -30.60 11.39
C ASN A 178 5.87 -31.22 11.92
N ALA A 179 6.92 -30.44 12.19
CA ALA A 179 8.12 -30.93 12.86
C ALA A 179 8.11 -30.59 14.36
N THR A 180 7.02 -30.89 15.07
CA THR A 180 7.11 -31.17 16.51
C THR A 180 7.12 -32.68 16.67
N THR A 181 8.31 -33.26 16.63
CA THR A 181 8.60 -34.50 17.34
C THR A 181 9.89 -34.26 18.09
N ALA A 182 9.73 -33.95 19.38
CA ALA A 182 10.77 -34.16 20.37
C ALA A 182 11.31 -35.59 20.23
N PRO A 183 12.63 -35.84 20.37
CA PRO A 183 13.14 -37.19 20.37
C PRO A 183 12.63 -37.90 21.64
N GLU A 184 11.70 -38.82 21.42
CA GLU A 184 11.24 -39.80 22.39
C GLU A 184 12.44 -40.65 22.84
N HIS A 185 12.61 -40.69 24.15
CA HIS A 185 13.64 -41.43 24.87
C HIS A 185 13.47 -42.94 24.59
N GLN A 186 14.28 -43.52 23.70
CA GLN A 186 14.38 -44.97 23.59
C GLN A 186 15.54 -45.48 24.44
N ASP A 187 15.19 -45.86 25.68
CA ASP A 187 15.94 -46.82 26.49
C ASP A 187 16.03 -48.15 25.73
N THR A 188 17.23 -48.58 25.35
CA THR A 188 17.49 -49.99 25.01
C THR A 188 18.22 -50.67 26.16
N THR A 189 17.45 -51.50 26.85
CA THR A 189 17.82 -52.36 27.97
C THR A 189 18.59 -53.61 27.51
N SER A 190 19.45 -54.07 28.41
CA SER A 190 20.29 -55.29 28.40
C SER A 190 19.49 -56.59 28.12
N PRO A 191 20.07 -57.65 27.53
CA PRO A 191 19.36 -58.88 27.25
C PRO A 191 19.35 -59.82 28.47
N ALA A 192 18.15 -60.15 28.97
CA ALA A 192 17.97 -61.12 30.05
C ALA A 192 17.18 -62.35 29.57
N ALA A 193 17.87 -63.50 29.61
CA ALA A 193 17.43 -64.84 29.98
C ALA A 193 16.04 -65.37 29.55
N THR A 194 16.05 -66.39 28.70
CA THR A 194 14.94 -67.35 28.48
C THR A 194 14.99 -68.47 29.52
N PRO A 195 13.87 -68.94 30.10
CA PRO A 195 13.87 -69.95 31.16
C PRO A 195 13.88 -71.40 30.64
N ALA A 196 14.54 -72.29 31.41
CA ALA A 196 14.50 -73.77 31.34
C ALA A 196 13.22 -74.34 32.03
N PRO A 197 12.87 -75.67 32.07
CA PRO A 197 13.73 -76.87 31.92
C PRO A 197 13.12 -78.17 31.31
N ALA A 198 14.01 -79.18 31.16
CA ALA A 198 13.87 -80.61 31.56
C ALA A 198 13.74 -81.75 30.51
N ALA A 199 14.64 -82.74 30.74
CA ALA A 199 14.62 -84.19 30.46
C ALA A 199 15.02 -84.70 29.06
N ASP A 200 15.72 -85.82 28.87
CA ASP A 200 16.68 -86.66 29.62
C ASP A 200 17.10 -87.75 28.58
N THR A 201 18.27 -88.37 28.74
CA THR A 201 18.76 -89.63 28.10
C THR A 201 19.00 -89.62 26.57
N THR A 202 20.03 -90.20 25.94
CA THR A 202 21.11 -91.14 26.31
C THR A 202 22.10 -91.21 25.12
N ASN A 203 23.40 -91.41 25.40
CA ASN A 203 24.48 -91.87 24.50
C ASN A 203 24.11 -93.24 23.85
N PRO A 204 24.62 -93.69 22.66
CA PRO A 204 26.03 -94.10 22.48
C PRO A 204 26.68 -93.85 21.09
N SER A 205 28.00 -93.60 21.10
CA SER A 205 29.07 -94.34 20.41
C SER A 205 29.11 -94.58 18.87
N HIS A 206 30.31 -94.29 18.33
CA HIS A 206 31.05 -94.99 17.25
C HIS A 206 30.46 -95.06 15.83
N SER A 207 31.17 -94.44 14.88
CA SER A 207 32.04 -95.12 13.89
C SER A 207 32.95 -94.12 13.19
#